data_AF-A0A4S4KKX1-F1
#
_entry.id   AF-A0A4S4KKX1-F1
#
_cell.length_a   1.000
_cell.length_b   1.000
_cell.length_c   1.000
_cell.angle_alpha   90.00
_cell.angle_beta   90.00
_cell.angle_gamma   90.00
#
_symmetry.space_group_name_H-M   'P 1'
#
loop_
_entity.id
_entity.type
_entity.pdbx_description
1 polymer ?
#
loop_
_entity_poly.entity_id
_entity_poly.type
_entity_poly.pdbx_seq_one_letter_code
_entity_poly.pdbx_strand_id
1 'polypeptide(L)'
;MDDGTFPALLKTLSDSSEEVIKHDLQLLAQISSSSEESYFKLFMNTLLELFSTDRKLLETRGSLIIRQLCLNLNTERIYRTFAEILEKEEDLEFASGMVVKLNMILITSPELADFRRRLKSLETRQDGQALFTTLYRSWCHNAVAVFSLCLLAQAYEHASNLLSIFADLEITVQLLVQIDKLVQLIESPVFTSFGT
;
A
#
# COMPACT_ATOMS: atom_id res chain seq x y z
N MET A 1 -7.47 -24.18 -14.19
CA MET A 1 -8.84 -24.10 -13.65
C MET A 1 -9.38 -22.78 -14.14
N ASP A 2 -10.38 -22.85 -15.01
CA ASP A 2 -10.70 -21.85 -16.03
C ASP A 2 -11.84 -20.90 -15.59
N ASP A 3 -11.53 -19.61 -15.60
CA ASP A 3 -12.26 -18.45 -16.17
C ASP A 3 -13.71 -18.05 -15.80
N GLY A 4 -14.42 -18.74 -14.92
CA GLY A 4 -15.78 -18.29 -14.52
C GLY A 4 -15.86 -17.66 -13.13
N THR A 5 -15.24 -18.31 -12.14
CA THR A 5 -15.46 -18.02 -10.72
C THR A 5 -14.70 -16.77 -10.28
N PHE A 6 -13.54 -16.53 -10.86
CA PHE A 6 -12.66 -15.44 -10.44
C PHE A 6 -13.17 -14.05 -10.85
N PRO A 7 -13.64 -13.81 -12.09
CA PRO A 7 -14.30 -12.56 -12.43
C PRO A 7 -15.59 -12.33 -11.62
N ALA A 8 -16.32 -13.41 -11.31
CA ALA A 8 -17.51 -13.33 -10.47
C ALA A 8 -17.19 -12.90 -9.03
N LEU A 9 -16.16 -13.49 -8.41
CA LEU A 9 -15.66 -13.11 -7.07
C LEU A 9 -15.04 -11.71 -7.03
N LEU A 10 -14.45 -11.24 -8.13
CA LEU A 10 -13.97 -9.87 -8.22
C LEU A 10 -15.13 -8.88 -8.33
N LYS A 11 -16.19 -9.26 -9.04
CA LYS A 11 -17.40 -8.44 -9.16
C LYS A 11 -18.12 -8.28 -7.82
N THR A 12 -18.07 -9.28 -6.94
CA THR A 12 -18.64 -9.18 -5.59
C THR A 12 -17.81 -8.28 -4.65
N LEU A 13 -16.56 -7.92 -5.00
CA LEU A 13 -15.84 -6.84 -4.29
C LEU A 13 -16.50 -5.46 -4.46
N SER A 14 -17.36 -5.31 -5.47
CA SER A 14 -18.21 -4.14 -5.68
C SER A 14 -19.58 -4.25 -4.97
N ASP A 15 -19.83 -5.33 -4.22
CA ASP A 15 -21.10 -5.54 -3.53
C ASP A 15 -21.30 -4.50 -2.41
N SER A 16 -22.56 -4.19 -2.12
CA SER A 16 -22.93 -3.28 -1.05
C SER A 16 -22.53 -3.78 0.35
N SER A 17 -22.55 -5.11 0.58
CA SER A 17 -22.32 -5.76 1.87
C SER A 17 -20.84 -5.97 2.17
N GLU A 18 -20.35 -5.37 3.25
CA GLU A 18 -18.98 -5.60 3.73
C GLU A 18 -18.73 -7.07 4.10
N GLU A 19 -19.74 -7.77 4.60
CA GLU A 19 -19.61 -9.17 4.98
C GLU A 19 -19.39 -10.06 3.75
N VAL A 20 -20.04 -9.77 2.63
CA VAL A 20 -19.82 -10.48 1.35
C VAL A 20 -18.39 -10.28 0.89
N ILE A 21 -17.92 -9.03 0.88
CA ILE A 21 -16.54 -8.68 0.51
C ILE A 21 -15.53 -9.42 1.40
N LYS A 22 -15.74 -9.48 2.72
CA LYS A 22 -14.83 -10.17 3.64
C LYS A 22 -14.75 -11.66 3.37
N HIS A 23 -15.89 -12.32 3.18
CA HIS A 23 -15.94 -13.76 2.90
C HIS A 23 -15.34 -14.09 1.52
N ASP A 24 -15.59 -13.26 0.52
CA ASP A 24 -15.02 -13.44 -0.82
C ASP A 24 -13.51 -13.23 -0.83
N LEU A 25 -13.01 -12.20 -0.15
CA LEU A 25 -11.57 -11.98 0.01
C LEU A 25 -10.91 -13.12 0.79
N GLN A 26 -11.59 -13.71 1.77
CA GLN A 26 -11.10 -14.90 2.47
C GLN A 26 -11.00 -16.10 1.55
N LEU A 27 -12.02 -16.36 0.74
CA LEU A 27 -12.00 -17.44 -0.25
C LEU A 27 -10.89 -17.22 -1.29
N LEU A 28 -10.78 -16.00 -1.85
CA LEU A 28 -9.74 -15.63 -2.80
C LEU A 28 -8.33 -15.77 -2.20
N ALA A 29 -8.17 -15.39 -0.93
CA ALA A 29 -6.92 -15.57 -0.20
C ALA A 29 -6.58 -17.07 -0.02
N GLN A 30 -7.55 -17.89 0.37
CA GLN A 30 -7.35 -19.34 0.53
C GLN A 30 -6.97 -20.00 -0.80
N ILE A 31 -7.67 -19.67 -1.89
CA ILE A 31 -7.36 -20.17 -3.24
C ILE A 31 -5.95 -19.72 -3.65
N SER A 32 -5.61 -18.45 -3.43
CA SER A 32 -4.29 -17.90 -3.76
C SER A 32 -3.15 -18.47 -2.91
N SER A 33 -3.45 -18.91 -1.68
CA SER A 33 -2.47 -19.57 -0.78
C SER A 33 -2.21 -21.03 -1.14
N SER A 34 -3.19 -21.70 -1.75
CA SER A 34 -3.12 -23.11 -2.15
C SER A 34 -2.74 -23.32 -3.62
N SER A 35 -2.73 -22.24 -4.41
CA SER A 35 -2.40 -22.24 -5.84
C SER A 35 -0.97 -21.76 -6.12
N GLU A 36 -0.55 -21.92 -7.38
CA GLU A 36 0.76 -21.46 -7.87
C GLU A 36 0.95 -19.94 -7.72
N GLU A 37 2.22 -19.50 -7.64
CA GLU A 37 2.60 -18.09 -7.49
C GLU A 37 2.08 -17.20 -8.63
N SER A 38 1.88 -17.77 -9.81
CA SER A 38 1.26 -17.14 -10.98
C SER A 38 -0.17 -16.65 -10.69
N TYR A 39 -0.96 -17.43 -9.96
CA TYR A 39 -2.35 -17.09 -9.65
C TYR A 39 -2.45 -15.90 -8.69
N PHE A 40 -1.57 -15.86 -7.68
CA PHE A 40 -1.49 -14.72 -6.77
C PHE A 40 -1.16 -13.43 -7.53
N LYS A 41 -0.17 -13.45 -8.44
CA LYS A 41 0.17 -12.27 -9.23
C LYS A 41 -0.98 -11.83 -10.14
N LEU A 42 -1.69 -12.78 -10.77
CA LEU A 42 -2.88 -12.48 -11.57
C LEU A 42 -3.97 -11.81 -10.74
N PHE A 43 -4.22 -12.28 -9.52
CA PHE A 43 -5.15 -11.67 -8.58
C PHE A 43 -4.80 -10.25 -8.20
N MET A 44 -3.54 -10.01 -7.86
CA MET A 44 -3.08 -8.67 -7.50
C MET A 44 -3.15 -7.70 -8.68
N ASN A 45 -2.83 -8.15 -9.90
CA ASN A 45 -2.99 -7.35 -11.13
C ASN A 45 -4.47 -7.01 -11.36
N THR A 46 -5.35 -8.01 -11.35
CA THR A 46 -6.77 -7.79 -11.65
C THR A 46 -7.44 -6.88 -10.61
N LEU A 47 -7.00 -6.96 -9.34
CA LEU A 47 -7.48 -6.07 -8.29
C LEU A 47 -7.04 -4.62 -8.52
N LEU A 48 -5.80 -4.39 -8.94
CA LEU A 48 -5.32 -3.05 -9.29
C LEU A 48 -6.03 -2.51 -10.54
N GLU A 49 -6.24 -3.33 -11.56
CA GLU A 49 -7.04 -2.96 -12.75
C GLU A 49 -8.47 -2.57 -12.37
N LEU A 50 -9.09 -3.29 -11.44
CA LEU A 50 -10.42 -2.95 -10.91
C LEU A 50 -10.41 -1.59 -10.21
N PHE A 51 -9.40 -1.30 -9.39
CA PHE A 51 -9.25 0.00 -8.73
C PHE A 51 -8.96 1.14 -9.72
N SER A 52 -8.19 0.85 -10.78
CA SER A 52 -7.88 1.81 -11.84
C SER A 52 -9.13 2.16 -12.65
N THR A 53 -9.92 1.15 -12.98
CA THR A 53 -11.18 1.28 -13.72
C THR A 53 -12.28 1.93 -12.86
N ASP A 54 -12.40 1.54 -11.59
CA ASP A 54 -13.37 2.09 -10.62
C ASP A 54 -12.66 2.79 -9.46
N ARG A 55 -12.25 4.04 -9.71
CA ARG A 55 -11.61 4.90 -8.71
C ARG A 55 -12.49 5.15 -7.48
N LYS A 56 -13.82 5.13 -7.64
CA LYS A 56 -14.76 5.32 -6.52
C LYS A 56 -14.76 4.12 -5.59
N LEU A 57 -14.59 2.91 -6.12
CA LEU A 57 -14.41 1.70 -5.32
C LEU A 57 -13.11 1.77 -4.53
N LEU A 58 -12.00 2.22 -5.15
CA LEU A 58 -10.75 2.46 -4.43
C LEU A 58 -10.95 3.45 -3.28
N GLU A 59 -11.61 4.59 -3.54
CA GLU A 59 -11.87 5.62 -2.53
C GLU A 59 -12.69 5.12 -1.35
N THR A 60 -13.83 4.48 -1.63
CA THR A 60 -14.82 4.07 -0.62
C THR A 60 -14.47 2.77 0.09
N ARG A 61 -14.01 1.75 -0.65
CA ARG A 61 -13.83 0.38 -0.14
C ARG A 61 -12.39 -0.11 -0.18
N GLY A 62 -11.49 0.56 -0.91
CA GLY A 62 -10.10 0.13 -1.06
C GLY A 62 -9.37 -0.09 0.26
N SER A 63 -9.65 0.72 1.29
CA SER A 63 -9.05 0.52 2.62
C SER A 63 -9.48 -0.80 3.25
N LEU A 64 -10.77 -1.14 3.22
CA LEU A 64 -11.28 -2.40 3.76
C LEU A 64 -10.70 -3.59 3.00
N ILE A 65 -10.69 -3.52 1.65
CA ILE A 65 -10.21 -4.61 0.80
C ILE A 65 -8.73 -4.91 1.08
N ILE A 66 -7.87 -3.89 1.04
CA ILE A 66 -6.43 -4.06 1.27
C ILE A 66 -6.15 -4.56 2.69
N ARG A 67 -6.86 -4.03 3.70
CA ARG A 67 -6.71 -4.47 5.09
C ARG A 67 -7.10 -5.93 5.27
N GLN A 68 -8.24 -6.33 4.68
CA GLN A 68 -8.69 -7.70 4.73
C GLN A 68 -7.73 -8.65 4.00
N LEU A 69 -7.12 -8.22 2.89
CA LEU A 69 -6.06 -8.98 2.25
C LEU A 69 -4.84 -9.15 3.17
N CYS A 70 -4.41 -8.09 3.83
CA CYS A 70 -3.29 -8.15 4.79
C CYS A 70 -3.58 -9.04 6.01
N LEU A 71 -4.85 -9.24 6.37
CA LEU A 71 -5.26 -10.14 7.45
C LEU A 71 -5.24 -11.62 7.05
N ASN A 72 -5.55 -11.91 5.78
CA ASN A 72 -5.70 -13.30 5.30
C ASN A 72 -4.47 -13.81 4.54
N LEU A 73 -3.60 -12.92 4.08
CA LEU A 73 -2.41 -13.23 3.29
C LEU A 73 -1.18 -12.54 3.89
N ASN A 74 0.00 -12.95 3.42
CA ASN A 74 1.24 -12.33 3.84
C ASN A 74 1.35 -10.87 3.34
N THR A 75 1.34 -9.92 4.27
CA THR A 75 1.45 -8.47 4.00
C THR A 75 2.67 -8.10 3.17
N GLU A 76 3.82 -8.73 3.40
CA GLU A 76 5.03 -8.43 2.63
C GLU A 76 4.86 -8.83 1.17
N ARG A 77 4.30 -10.02 0.92
CA ARG A 77 4.03 -10.50 -0.44
C ARG A 77 3.05 -9.56 -1.15
N ILE A 78 2.01 -9.10 -0.46
CA ILE A 78 1.02 -8.15 -0.99
C ILE A 78 1.71 -6.84 -1.42
N TYR A 79 2.41 -6.20 -0.48
CA TYR A 79 3.03 -4.89 -0.70
C TYR A 79 4.15 -4.96 -1.75
N ARG A 80 4.93 -6.03 -1.77
CA ARG A 80 5.97 -6.25 -2.78
C ARG A 80 5.35 -6.39 -4.17
N THR A 81 4.30 -7.19 -4.32
CA THR A 81 3.63 -7.37 -5.61
C THR A 81 2.92 -6.09 -6.06
N PHE A 82 2.24 -5.37 -5.18
CA PHE A 82 1.69 -4.06 -5.53
C PHE A 82 2.77 -3.08 -5.98
N ALA A 83 3.92 -3.03 -5.30
CA ALA A 83 5.02 -2.17 -5.72
C ALA A 83 5.60 -2.54 -7.09
N GLU A 84 5.77 -3.84 -7.39
CA GLU A 84 6.23 -4.31 -8.69
C GLU A 84 5.26 -3.97 -9.84
N ILE A 85 3.95 -3.98 -9.56
CA ILE A 85 2.91 -3.64 -10.53
C ILE A 85 2.85 -2.12 -10.72
N LEU A 86 2.81 -1.36 -9.61
CA LEU A 86 2.74 0.10 -9.62
C LEU A 86 3.98 0.74 -10.24
N GLU A 87 5.18 0.14 -10.12
CA GLU A 87 6.40 0.61 -10.80
C GLU A 87 6.25 0.62 -12.33
N LYS A 88 5.36 -0.22 -12.89
CA LYS A 88 5.10 -0.32 -14.33
C LYS A 88 3.80 0.36 -14.76
N GLU A 89 3.11 1.01 -13.82
CA GLU A 89 1.82 1.64 -14.09
C GLU A 89 2.00 2.90 -14.94
N GLU A 90 1.21 3.01 -16.02
CA GLU A 90 1.28 4.15 -16.94
C GLU A 90 0.40 5.32 -16.48
N ASP A 91 -0.70 5.04 -15.77
CA ASP A 91 -1.53 6.06 -15.16
C ASP A 91 -0.90 6.56 -13.85
N LEU A 92 -0.07 7.60 -13.96
CA LEU A 92 0.63 8.20 -12.82
C LEU A 92 -0.32 8.79 -11.77
N GLU A 93 -1.52 9.23 -12.15
CA GLU A 93 -2.51 9.80 -11.22
C GLU A 93 -3.10 8.67 -10.36
N PHE A 94 -3.47 7.56 -10.99
CA PHE A 94 -3.89 6.35 -10.29
C PHE A 94 -2.77 5.78 -9.41
N ALA A 95 -1.56 5.65 -9.96
CA ALA A 95 -0.41 5.14 -9.21
C ALA A 95 -0.14 5.96 -7.95
N SER A 96 -0.15 7.30 -8.08
CA SER A 96 0.00 8.21 -6.93
C SER A 96 -1.13 8.02 -5.91
N GLY A 97 -2.39 7.96 -6.36
CA GLY A 97 -3.55 7.74 -5.48
C GLY A 97 -3.49 6.40 -4.74
N MET A 98 -3.10 5.33 -5.42
CA MET A 98 -2.95 4.00 -4.84
C MET A 98 -1.81 3.95 -3.82
N VAL A 99 -0.65 4.53 -4.15
CA VAL A 99 0.50 4.66 -3.23
C VAL A 99 0.13 5.41 -1.97
N VAL A 100 -0.59 6.54 -2.09
CA VAL A 100 -1.10 7.30 -0.94
C VAL A 100 -2.01 6.41 -0.08
N LYS A 101 -2.91 5.64 -0.71
CA LYS A 101 -3.84 4.76 0.00
C LYS A 101 -3.10 3.65 0.76
N LEU A 102 -2.15 2.99 0.09
CA LEU A 102 -1.29 1.97 0.69
C LEU A 102 -0.48 2.53 1.85
N ASN A 103 0.14 3.71 1.68
CA ASN A 103 0.89 4.38 2.73
C ASN A 103 0.01 4.75 3.94
N MET A 104 -1.21 5.22 3.71
CA MET A 104 -2.14 5.53 4.80
C MET A 104 -2.53 4.26 5.58
N ILE A 105 -2.79 3.15 4.89
CA ILE A 105 -3.10 1.86 5.51
C ILE A 105 -1.91 1.33 6.29
N LEU A 106 -0.72 1.40 5.71
CA LEU A 106 0.56 1.03 6.33
C LEU A 106 0.77 1.72 7.67
N ILE A 107 0.46 3.01 7.78
CA ILE A 107 0.67 3.80 8.99
C ILE A 107 -0.42 3.57 10.03
N THR A 108 -1.69 3.54 9.59
CA THR A 108 -2.84 3.57 10.51
C THR A 108 -3.30 2.19 10.98
N SER A 109 -3.08 1.15 10.18
CA SER A 109 -3.72 -0.15 10.44
C SER A 109 -2.91 -0.98 11.44
N PRO A 110 -3.52 -1.52 12.51
CA PRO A 110 -2.81 -2.29 13.54
C PRO A 110 -2.22 -3.60 13.00
N GLU A 111 -2.87 -4.24 12.02
CA GLU A 111 -2.42 -5.50 11.42
C GLU A 111 -1.09 -5.38 10.66
N LEU A 112 -0.65 -4.16 10.34
CA LEU A 112 0.66 -3.91 9.73
C LEU A 112 1.75 -3.58 10.76
N ALA A 113 1.51 -3.71 12.06
CA ALA A 113 2.50 -3.41 13.09
C ALA A 113 3.80 -4.20 12.92
N ASP A 114 3.72 -5.50 12.63
CA ASP A 114 4.90 -6.34 12.39
C ASP A 114 5.63 -5.93 11.10
N PHE A 115 4.88 -5.59 10.06
CA PHE A 115 5.44 -5.11 8.80
C PHE A 115 6.17 -3.77 8.97
N ARG A 116 5.60 -2.84 9.75
CA ARG A 116 6.26 -1.59 10.15
C ARG A 116 7.56 -1.85 10.90
N ARG A 117 7.57 -2.79 11.86
CA ARG A 117 8.80 -3.14 12.60
C ARG A 117 9.89 -3.68 11.69
N ARG A 118 9.54 -4.48 10.68
CA ARG A 118 10.50 -5.00 9.69
C ARG A 118 11.04 -3.92 8.76
N LEU A 119 10.23 -2.92 8.40
CA LEU A 119 10.69 -1.75 7.65
C LEU A 119 11.67 -0.88 8.44
N LYS A 120 11.55 -0.82 9.77
CA LYS A 120 12.51 -0.10 10.64
C LYS A 120 13.90 -0.74 10.67
N SER A 121 14.00 -2.06 10.56
CA SER A 121 15.27 -2.79 10.69
C SER A 121 16.09 -2.83 9.40
N LEU A 122 16.33 -1.67 8.77
CA LEU A 122 17.09 -1.58 7.51
C LEU A 122 18.55 -2.03 7.68
N GLU A 123 19.17 -1.78 8.83
CA GLU A 123 20.59 -2.10 9.04
C GLU A 123 20.83 -3.57 9.44
N THR A 124 19.82 -4.26 9.97
CA THR A 124 19.99 -5.58 10.58
C THR A 124 19.58 -6.75 9.70
N ARG A 125 18.85 -6.50 8.60
CA ARG A 125 18.32 -7.56 7.72
C ARG A 125 18.36 -7.16 6.25
N GLN A 126 19.08 -7.93 5.41
CA GLN A 126 19.08 -7.77 3.95
C GLN A 126 17.66 -7.78 3.36
N ASP A 127 16.76 -8.60 3.93
CA ASP A 127 15.35 -8.66 3.52
C ASP A 127 14.62 -7.31 3.69
N GLY A 128 14.96 -6.55 4.73
CA GLY A 128 14.34 -5.25 5.03
C GLY A 128 14.75 -4.17 4.03
N GLN A 129 16.03 -4.14 3.65
CA GLN A 129 16.54 -3.23 2.62
C GLN A 129 15.95 -3.52 1.24
N ALA A 130 15.87 -4.82 0.88
CA ALA A 130 15.27 -5.21 -0.40
C ALA A 130 13.80 -4.78 -0.47
N LEU A 131 13.03 -5.00 0.60
CA LEU A 131 11.64 -4.57 0.69
C LEU A 131 11.49 -3.05 0.61
N PHE A 132 12.29 -2.30 1.37
CA PHE A 132 12.28 -0.84 1.31
C PHE A 132 12.61 -0.33 -0.09
N THR A 133 13.61 -0.92 -0.75
CA THR A 133 13.99 -0.52 -2.12
C THR A 133 12.87 -0.77 -3.11
N THR A 134 12.18 -1.93 -3.02
CA THR A 134 11.04 -2.23 -3.89
C THR A 134 9.88 -1.24 -3.67
N LEU A 135 9.55 -0.95 -2.41
CA LEU A 135 8.50 0.02 -2.08
C LEU A 135 8.89 1.43 -2.51
N TYR A 136 10.13 1.84 -2.27
CA TYR A 136 10.62 3.18 -2.55
C TYR A 136 10.41 3.57 -4.02
N ARG A 137 10.70 2.66 -4.96
CA ARG A 137 10.57 2.92 -6.40
C ARG A 137 9.14 3.27 -6.82
N SER A 138 8.16 2.51 -6.36
CA SER A 138 6.74 2.81 -6.62
C SER A 138 6.24 3.97 -5.75
N TRP A 139 6.75 4.13 -4.53
CA TRP A 139 6.36 5.25 -3.67
C TRP A 139 6.81 6.60 -4.21
N CYS A 140 7.80 6.65 -5.11
CA CYS A 140 8.19 7.86 -5.84
C CYS A 140 7.06 8.47 -6.68
N HIS A 141 5.99 7.74 -7.00
CA HIS A 141 4.79 8.32 -7.63
C HIS A 141 4.08 9.35 -6.73
N ASN A 142 4.41 9.40 -5.44
CA ASN A 142 3.94 10.43 -4.53
C ASN A 142 5.01 10.87 -3.52
N ALA A 143 5.43 12.14 -3.59
CA ALA A 143 6.45 12.71 -2.74
C ALA A 143 6.14 12.51 -1.23
N VAL A 144 4.90 12.80 -0.80
CA VAL A 144 4.50 12.68 0.61
C VAL A 144 4.55 11.24 1.09
N ALA A 145 4.14 10.29 0.25
CA ALA A 145 4.19 8.87 0.58
C ALA A 145 5.63 8.37 0.73
N VAL A 146 6.53 8.71 -0.20
CA VAL A 146 7.94 8.30 -0.09
C VAL A 146 8.63 8.92 1.13
N PHE A 147 8.32 10.19 1.44
CA PHE A 147 8.86 10.84 2.63
C PHE A 147 8.33 10.19 3.92
N SER A 148 7.02 9.87 3.97
CA SER A 148 6.43 9.11 5.08
C SER A 148 7.09 7.74 5.26
N LEU A 149 7.38 7.05 4.15
CA LEU A 149 8.04 5.75 4.15
C LEU A 149 9.48 5.86 4.68
N CYS A 150 10.23 6.89 4.27
CA CYS A 150 11.57 7.16 4.80
C CYS A 150 11.55 7.43 6.31
N LEU A 151 10.60 8.23 6.80
CA LEU A 151 10.43 8.47 8.24
C LEU A 151 10.09 7.17 8.99
N LEU A 152 9.17 6.37 8.44
CA LEU A 152 8.79 5.09 9.02
C LEU A 152 9.96 4.11 9.11
N ALA A 153 10.83 4.10 8.09
CA ALA A 153 12.01 3.24 8.01
C ALA A 153 13.24 3.81 8.74
N GLN A 154 13.09 4.95 9.46
CA GLN A 154 14.18 5.66 10.15
C GLN A 154 15.33 6.12 9.23
N ALA A 155 15.07 6.24 7.93
CA ALA A 155 16.01 6.76 6.94
C ALA A 155 16.00 8.30 6.94
N TYR A 156 16.32 8.90 8.09
CA TYR A 156 16.22 10.36 8.30
C TYR A 156 17.13 11.17 7.37
N GLU A 157 18.30 10.64 7.02
CA GLU A 157 19.22 11.28 6.08
C GLU A 157 18.61 11.34 4.67
N HIS A 158 18.01 10.25 4.20
CA HIS A 158 17.29 10.22 2.93
C HIS A 158 16.03 11.11 2.96
N ALA A 159 15.29 11.11 4.07
CA ALA A 159 14.15 11.99 4.27
C ALA A 159 14.56 13.47 4.19
N SER A 160 15.69 13.84 4.80
CA SER A 160 16.22 15.21 4.75
C SER A 160 16.63 15.61 3.34
N ASN A 161 17.24 14.71 2.57
CA ASN A 161 17.59 14.98 1.18
C ASN A 161 16.35 15.13 0.29
N LEU A 162 15.29 14.35 0.58
CA LEU A 162 14.00 14.48 -0.08
C LEU A 162 13.35 15.85 0.19
N LEU A 163 13.52 16.45 1.38
CA LEU A 163 12.95 17.79 1.67
C LEU A 163 13.43 18.88 0.70
N SER A 164 14.67 18.79 0.21
CA SER A 164 15.16 19.70 -0.83
C SER A 164 14.41 19.54 -2.14
N ILE A 165 13.99 18.32 -2.49
CA ILE A 165 13.15 18.04 -3.66
C ILE A 165 11.71 18.53 -3.42
N PHE A 166 11.19 18.43 -2.19
CA PHE A 166 9.89 18.99 -1.84
C PHE A 166 9.82 20.51 -1.98
N ALA A 167 10.93 21.20 -1.71
CA ALA A 167 11.00 22.66 -1.87
C ALA A 167 10.83 23.10 -3.34
N ASP A 168 11.17 22.23 -4.29
CA ASP A 168 11.01 22.46 -5.74
C ASP A 168 9.66 21.93 -6.29
N LEU A 169 8.85 21.22 -5.49
CA LEU A 169 7.53 20.75 -5.92
C LEU A 169 6.50 21.89 -5.94
N GLU A 170 5.64 21.87 -6.95
CA GLU A 170 4.56 22.84 -7.07
C GLU A 170 3.59 22.71 -5.87
N ILE A 171 3.43 23.79 -5.11
CA ILE A 171 2.63 23.82 -3.89
C ILE A 171 1.14 23.78 -4.26
N THR A 172 0.57 22.58 -4.29
CA THR A 172 -0.87 22.36 -4.50
C THR A 172 -1.61 22.24 -3.17
N VAL A 173 -2.91 22.56 -3.16
CA VAL A 173 -3.76 22.39 -1.97
C VAL A 173 -3.80 20.93 -1.51
N GLN A 174 -3.80 19.98 -2.45
CA GLN A 174 -3.73 18.54 -2.14
C GLN A 174 -2.41 18.19 -1.44
N LEU A 175 -1.28 18.73 -1.90
CA LEU A 175 0.01 18.55 -1.24
C LEU A 175 0.00 19.09 0.18
N LEU A 176 -0.56 20.30 0.39
CA LEU A 176 -0.68 20.91 1.72
C LEU A 176 -1.55 20.07 2.68
N VAL A 177 -2.68 19.53 2.21
CA VAL A 177 -3.53 18.64 3.02
C VAL A 177 -2.81 17.33 3.36
N GLN A 178 -2.03 16.78 2.44
CA GLN A 178 -1.25 15.57 2.72
C GLN A 178 -0.10 15.82 3.69
N ILE A 179 0.56 16.98 3.60
CA ILE A 179 1.58 17.42 4.56
C ILE A 179 0.95 17.64 5.93
N ASP A 180 -0.20 18.31 6.03
CA ASP A 180 -0.91 18.52 7.30
C ASP A 180 -1.26 17.18 7.97
N LYS A 181 -1.80 16.23 7.21
CA LYS A 181 -2.05 14.87 7.70
C LYS A 181 -0.77 14.18 8.15
N LEU A 182 0.34 14.37 7.44
CA LEU A 182 1.62 13.81 7.82
C LEU A 182 2.14 14.42 9.12
N VAL A 183 2.05 15.74 9.28
CA VAL A 183 2.44 16.45 10.51
C VAL A 183 1.62 15.92 11.69
N GLN A 184 0.30 15.81 11.54
CA GLN A 184 -0.57 15.22 12.57
C GLN A 184 -0.20 13.76 12.88
N LEU A 185 0.22 12.98 11.87
CA LEU A 185 0.68 11.60 12.07
C LEU A 185 2.01 11.54 12.82
N ILE A 186 2.96 12.43 12.52
CA ILE A 186 4.25 12.56 13.22
C ILE A 186 4.03 12.92 14.70
N GLU A 187 3.07 13.80 14.97
CA GLU A 187 2.67 14.17 16.33
C GLU A 187 1.89 13.07 17.05
N SER A 188 1.33 12.09 16.32
CA SER A 188 0.61 10.96 16.89
C SER A 188 1.54 9.96 17.59
N PRO A 189 1.08 9.21 18.60
CA PRO A 189 1.89 8.23 19.35
C PRO A 189 2.47 7.10 18.48
N VAL A 190 1.90 6.86 17.29
CA VAL A 190 2.48 5.94 16.30
C VAL A 190 3.88 6.39 15.92
N PHE A 191 4.09 7.72 15.83
CA PHE A 191 5.39 8.31 15.57
C PHE A 191 6.15 8.81 16.81
N THR A 192 5.47 9.25 17.86
CA THR A 192 6.15 9.67 19.10
C THR A 192 6.88 8.50 19.79
N SER A 193 6.42 7.26 19.58
CA SER A 193 7.12 6.04 20.02
C SER A 193 8.39 5.70 19.20
N PHE A 194 8.75 6.47 18.17
CA PHE A 194 10.09 6.41 17.56
C PHE A 194 11.13 7.25 18.31
N GLY A 195 10.70 8.13 19.24
CA GLY A 195 11.57 9.08 19.94
C GLY A 195 12.03 8.65 21.34
N THR A 196 11.66 7.46 21.81
CA THR A 196 12.05 6.88 23.12
C THR A 196 12.56 5.48 22.93
#